data_AF-A0A1F9XCW6-F1
#
_entry.id   AF-A0A1F9XCW6-F1
#
_cell.length_a   1.000
_cell.length_b   1.000
_cell.length_c   1.000
_cell.angle_alpha   90.00
_cell.angle_beta   90.00
_cell.angle_gamma   90.00
#
_symmetry.space_group_name_H-M   'P 1'
#
loop_
_entity.id
_entity.type
_entity.pdbx_description
1 polymer ?
#
loop_
_entity_poly.entity_id
_entity_poly.type
_entity_poly.pdbx_seq_one_letter_code
_entity_poly.pdbx_strand_id
1 'polypeptide(L)'
;MNKTLLKEVDFLVRSKNKTELLVQVTDTMSKEATKSREIDALVEAMTELKILESLILTSDQEEELKIGNMRISILPVYKWLLKE
;
A
#
# COMPACT_ATOMS: atom_id res chain seq x y z
N MET A 1 12.65 20.06 17.51
CA MET A 1 12.92 18.94 16.58
C MET A 1 11.60 18.41 16.08
N ASN A 2 11.23 18.70 14.84
CA ASN A 2 10.07 18.06 14.21
C ASN A 2 10.47 16.63 13.93
N LYS A 3 9.97 15.69 14.75
CA LYS A 3 10.14 14.27 14.52
C LYS A 3 9.28 13.93 13.32
N THR A 4 9.86 13.94 12.12
CA THR A 4 9.23 13.26 10.98
C THR A 4 9.06 11.81 11.42
N LEU A 5 7.81 11.41 11.66
CA LEU A 5 7.49 10.01 11.90
C LEU A 5 7.92 9.27 10.63
N LEU A 6 8.91 8.38 10.76
CA LEU A 6 9.32 7.50 9.68
C LEU A 6 8.08 6.74 9.23
N LYS A 7 7.72 6.89 7.97
CA LYS A 7 6.66 6.12 7.32
C LYS A 7 7.29 4.83 6.81
N GLU A 8 6.71 3.70 7.17
CA GLU A 8 7.19 2.37 6.79
C GLU A 8 6.12 1.62 6.00
N VAL A 9 6.57 0.65 5.21
CA VAL A 9 5.70 -0.27 4.49
C VAL A 9 5.93 -1.68 5.04
N ASP A 10 4.85 -2.41 5.32
CA ASP A 10 4.91 -3.71 5.99
C ASP A 10 5.69 -4.75 5.19
N PHE A 11 5.46 -4.83 3.87
CA PHE A 11 6.09 -5.82 3.01
C PHE A 11 6.60 -5.25 1.69
N LEU A 12 7.75 -5.79 1.29
CA LEU A 12 8.37 -5.60 -0.01
C LEU A 12 8.43 -6.94 -0.73
N VAL A 13 7.70 -7.08 -1.84
CA VAL A 13 7.76 -8.29 -2.67
C VAL A 13 8.81 -8.10 -3.76
N ARG A 14 9.73 -9.05 -3.86
CA ARG A 14 10.80 -9.04 -4.87
C ARG A 14 10.84 -10.38 -5.59
N SER A 15 10.93 -10.34 -6.91
CA SER A 15 11.27 -11.52 -7.72
C SER A 15 12.68 -11.37 -8.26
N LYS A 16 13.54 -12.33 -7.93
CA LYS A 16 14.98 -12.25 -8.15
C LYS A 16 15.55 -10.95 -7.55
N ASN A 17 15.85 -9.96 -8.40
CA ASN A 17 16.41 -8.65 -8.03
C ASN A 17 15.48 -7.47 -8.34
N LYS A 18 14.29 -7.72 -8.89
CA LYS A 18 13.30 -6.69 -9.21
C LYS A 18 12.34 -6.56 -8.04
N THR A 19 12.19 -5.36 -7.51
CA THR A 19 11.07 -5.07 -6.62
C THR A 19 9.81 -4.99 -7.46
N GLU A 20 8.80 -5.78 -7.10
CA GLU A 20 7.60 -5.96 -7.91
C GLU A 20 6.36 -5.33 -7.28
N LEU A 21 6.26 -5.36 -5.95
CA LEU A 21 5.07 -4.91 -5.26
C LEU A 21 5.41 -4.43 -3.85
N LEU A 22 4.78 -3.34 -3.44
CA LEU A 22 4.70 -2.90 -2.05
C LEU A 22 3.35 -3.31 -1.49
N VAL A 23 3.33 -3.88 -0.28
CA VAL A 23 2.09 -4.30 0.37
C VAL A 23 2.02 -3.71 1.78
N GLN A 24 0.90 -3.07 2.06
CA GLN A 24 0.51 -2.61 3.40
C GLN A 24 -0.68 -3.43 3.90
N VAL A 25 -0.78 -3.63 5.20
CA VAL A 25 -1.87 -4.39 5.82
C VAL A 25 -2.52 -3.57 6.93
N THR A 26 -3.85 -3.49 6.93
CA THR A 26 -4.60 -2.82 7.99
C THR A 26 -5.98 -3.44 8.13
N ASP A 27 -6.51 -3.56 9.34
CA ASP A 27 -7.86 -4.11 9.55
C ASP A 27 -8.94 -3.22 8.90
N THR A 28 -8.83 -1.90 9.09
CA THR A 28 -9.81 -0.93 8.58
C THR A 28 -9.17 0.42 8.23
N MET A 29 -9.69 1.03 7.18
CA MET A 29 -9.38 2.38 6.66
C MET A 29 -10.51 3.37 6.97
N SER A 30 -11.43 3.03 7.88
CA SER A 30 -12.61 3.85 8.22
C SER A 30 -12.29 5.22 8.79
N LYS A 31 -11.11 5.40 9.40
CA LYS A 31 -10.64 6.68 9.91
C LYS A 31 -9.78 7.37 8.85
N GLU A 32 -10.15 8.58 8.45
CA GLU A 32 -9.40 9.39 7.48
C GLU A 32 -7.92 9.54 7.84
N ALA A 33 -7.60 9.72 9.13
CA ALA A 33 -6.22 9.81 9.59
C ALA A 33 -5.43 8.51 9.34
N THR A 34 -6.06 7.35 9.54
CA THR A 34 -5.46 6.04 9.23
C THR A 34 -5.31 5.91 7.71
N LYS A 35 -6.37 6.21 6.94
CA LYS A 35 -6.35 6.13 5.48
C LYS A 35 -5.22 6.96 4.87
N SER A 36 -5.09 8.23 5.28
CA SER A 36 -4.02 9.12 4.83
C SER A 36 -2.64 8.60 5.21
N ARG A 37 -2.46 8.06 6.44
CA ARG A 37 -1.17 7.53 6.88
C ARG A 37 -0.72 6.34 6.03
N GLU A 38 -1.60 5.36 5.81
CA GLU A 38 -1.26 4.16 5.03
C GLU A 38 -0.96 4.51 3.56
N ILE A 39 -1.77 5.38 2.96
CA ILE A 39 -1.58 5.80 1.55
C ILE A 39 -0.28 6.58 1.40
N ASP A 40 -0.01 7.56 2.28
CA ASP A 40 1.19 8.37 2.14
C ASP A 40 2.47 7.56 2.27
N ALA A 41 2.50 6.59 3.20
CA ALA A 41 3.66 5.71 3.39
C ALA A 41 3.95 4.91 2.11
N LEU A 42 2.90 4.36 1.48
CA LEU A 42 3.03 3.68 0.20
C LEU A 42 3.48 4.62 -0.93
N VAL A 43 2.89 5.82 -1.04
CA VAL A 43 3.24 6.78 -2.09
C VAL A 43 4.72 7.21 -1.99
N GLU A 44 5.21 7.44 -0.78
CA GLU A 44 6.61 7.79 -0.53
C GLU A 44 7.54 6.65 -0.99
N ALA A 45 7.28 5.41 -0.55
CA ALA A 45 8.05 4.23 -0.93
C ALA A 45 7.96 3.89 -2.44
N MET A 46 6.78 4.02 -3.04
CA MET A 46 6.56 3.82 -4.48
C MET A 46 7.39 4.81 -5.30
N THR A 47 7.44 6.07 -4.86
CA THR A 47 8.22 7.14 -5.51
C THR A 47 9.72 6.84 -5.40
N GLU A 48 10.21 6.50 -4.21
CA GLU A 48 11.62 6.18 -3.97
C GLU A 48 12.09 4.98 -4.81
N LEU A 49 11.28 3.92 -4.84
CA LEU A 49 11.62 2.66 -5.50
C LEU A 49 11.19 2.59 -6.97
N LYS A 50 10.53 3.63 -7.48
CA LYS A 50 9.98 3.72 -8.85
C LYS A 50 9.01 2.58 -9.20
N ILE A 51 8.12 2.27 -8.27
CA ILE A 51 7.08 1.24 -8.40
C ILE A 51 5.76 1.91 -8.76
N LEU A 52 5.05 1.35 -9.73
CA LEU A 52 3.78 1.91 -10.21
C LEU A 52 2.54 1.23 -9.62
N GLU A 53 2.70 0.05 -9.02
CA GLU A 53 1.59 -0.73 -8.46
C GLU A 53 1.89 -1.13 -7.02
N SER A 54 0.93 -0.92 -6.13
CA SER A 54 0.99 -1.37 -4.74
C SER A 54 -0.37 -1.88 -4.27
N LEU A 55 -0.37 -2.52 -3.11
CA LEU A 55 -1.51 -3.21 -2.55
C LEU A 55 -1.70 -2.83 -1.07
N ILE A 56 -2.95 -2.56 -0.68
CA ILE A 56 -3.37 -2.51 0.72
C ILE A 56 -4.33 -3.67 0.95
N LEU A 57 -3.99 -4.57 1.87
CA LEU A 57 -4.87 -5.65 2.28
C LEU A 57 -5.68 -5.21 3.49
N THR A 58 -7.00 -5.38 3.40
CA THR A 58 -7.96 -5.03 4.45
C THR A 58 -8.83 -6.21 4.85
N SER A 59 -9.64 -6.05 5.91
CA SER A 59 -10.60 -7.08 6.29
C SER A 59 -11.77 -7.20 5.31
N ASP A 60 -12.30 -6.08 4.82
CA ASP A 60 -13.53 -6.06 4.01
C ASP A 60 -13.63 -4.93 2.96
N GLN A 61 -12.67 -4.02 2.88
CA GLN A 61 -12.72 -2.85 1.99
C GLN A 61 -12.08 -3.13 0.63
N GLU A 62 -12.73 -2.64 -0.41
CA GLU A 62 -12.27 -2.74 -1.79
C GLU A 62 -12.38 -1.37 -2.49
N GLU A 63 -11.25 -0.89 -3.01
CA GLU A 63 -11.15 0.40 -3.69
C GLU A 63 -9.92 0.39 -4.61
N GLU A 64 -9.93 1.18 -5.68
CA GLU A 64 -8.74 1.45 -6.48
C GLU A 64 -8.44 2.95 -6.42
N LEU A 65 -7.22 3.29 -6.02
CA LEU A 65 -6.73 4.66 -5.99
C LEU A 65 -5.73 4.89 -7.12
N LYS A 66 -5.88 6.00 -7.84
CA LYS A 66 -4.93 6.46 -8.84
C LYS A 66 -4.32 7.79 -8.42
N ILE A 67 -2.99 7.84 -8.33
CA ILE A 67 -2.22 9.02 -7.94
C ILE A 67 -1.17 9.24 -9.02
N GLY A 68 -1.48 10.13 -9.97
CA GLY A 68 -0.67 10.29 -11.19
C GLY A 68 -0.65 9.00 -12.02
N ASN A 69 0.53 8.42 -12.20
CA ASN A 69 0.73 7.13 -12.88
C ASN A 69 0.79 5.92 -11.92
N MET A 70 0.70 6.15 -10.60
CA MET A 70 0.71 5.11 -9.59
C MET A 70 -0.71 4.60 -9.33
N ARG A 71 -0.82 3.31 -9.06
CA ARG A 71 -2.06 2.62 -8.70
C ARG A 71 -1.87 1.92 -7.36
N ILE A 72 -2.81 2.14 -6.45
CA ILE A 72 -2.91 1.42 -5.18
C ILE A 72 -4.22 0.63 -5.21
N SER A 73 -4.13 -0.69 -5.22
CA SER A 73 -5.29 -1.55 -5.05
C SER A 73 -5.54 -1.76 -3.57
N ILE A 74 -6.77 -1.55 -3.11
CA ILE A 74 -7.21 -1.88 -1.77
C ILE A 74 -8.14 -3.08 -1.91
N LEU A 75 -7.80 -4.20 -1.26
CA LEU A 75 -8.54 -5.44 -1.40
C LEU A 75 -8.77 -6.11 -0.05
N PRO A 76 -9.92 -6.76 0.16
CA PRO A 76 -10.09 -7.67 1.27
C PRO A 76 -9.10 -8.84 1.14
N VAL A 77 -8.50 -9.27 2.25
CA VAL A 77 -7.46 -10.30 2.25
C VAL A 77 -7.94 -11.61 1.60
N TYR A 78 -9.21 -11.97 1.81
CA TYR A 78 -9.78 -13.20 1.23
C TYR A 78 -9.90 -13.11 -0.30
N LYS A 79 -10.17 -11.93 -0.87
CA LYS A 79 -10.22 -11.75 -2.33
C LYS A 79 -8.83 -11.83 -2.93
N TRP A 80 -7.81 -11.34 -2.23
CA TRP A 80 -6.42 -11.47 -2.66
C TRP A 80 -5.96 -12.93 -2.64
N LEU A 81 -6.25 -13.66 -1.56
CA LEU A 81 -5.86 -15.08 -1.40
C LEU A 81 -6.54 -16.01 -2.43
N LEU A 82 -7.74 -15.67 -2.87
CA LEU A 82 -8.55 -16.48 -3.79
C LEU A 82 -8.50 -15.99 -5.24
N LYS A 83 -7.64 -15.02 -5.55
CA LYS A 83 -7.51 -14.49 -6.91
C LYS A 83 -6.79 -15.52 -7.80
N GLU A 84 -7.46 -15.96 -8.87
CA GLU A 84 -6.90 -16.82 -9.93
C GLU A 84 -5.99 -16.03 -10.90
#